data_AF-A0A3C1KBT0-F1
#
_entry.id   AF-A0A3C1KBT0-F1
#
_cell.length_a   1.000
_cell.length_b   1.000
_cell.length_c   1.000
_cell.angle_alpha   90.00
_cell.angle_beta   90.00
_cell.angle_gamma   90.00
#
_symmetry.space_group_name_H-M   'P 1'
#
loop_
_entity.id
_entity.type
_entity.pdbx_description
1 polymer ?
#
loop_
_entity_poly.entity_id
_entity_poly.type
_entity_poly.pdbx_seq_one_letter_code
_entity_poly.pdbx_strand_id
1 'polypeptide(L)'
;DLNARLSVLTTTFERHLLADTNELALHVTDAADLAGLADSDLAAAARAAADRGLDGYLVSLTLFTGHPYLSRLTSRRTRERLLAASRSRGIRGGEHDNRDVLLEIVRLRAQRAELLGYPSHAAYVTSDQTAGSPEAVREMLFRLAAPAARNARAEADALQQIVNETEAAPFEIEAHDWAYYTEKVRAATLDLDTAALRPWFEAERVLTEGVFAAASALYGLGFAERTDLAGYHPDVRVFEVSDADGSPFGLFLFDLYTRDTKRGGAWMNSIVTESALRGTGPVVVNNLNVVKPADGPTLLTLDEVTTLFHEFGHALHGLLARVTYPSFAGTAVYRDFVEFPSQVNEMWIYWPEVLARYARHHETGEPLPADVVSRLTGSQAFNEGFATSEYLAAAWLDQAWHSLSAAEAAAVTDVAAFERAALAEIGLDNPLVPTRYSSTYFAHVFSGGYSAGYYSYIWSEVLDADTVEWFTENGGLTRENGDRFRSRLLGVGGSKDPLEAYRDFRGRDAEVAPLLARRGLTG
;
A
#
# COMPACT_ATOMS: atom_id res chain seq x y z
N ASP A 1 21.57 6.65 24.77
CA ASP A 1 22.17 7.35 23.61
C ASP A 1 21.72 6.81 22.26
N LEU A 2 21.95 5.53 21.93
CA LEU A 2 21.55 4.95 20.62
C LEU A 2 20.07 5.21 20.26
N ASN A 3 19.14 4.89 21.18
CA ASN A 3 17.71 5.11 20.95
C ASN A 3 17.35 6.58 20.73
N ALA A 4 17.98 7.51 21.45
CA ALA A 4 17.74 8.94 21.29
C ALA A 4 18.23 9.43 19.92
N ARG A 5 19.42 8.97 19.49
CA ARG A 5 19.96 9.31 18.16
C ARG A 5 19.13 8.71 17.04
N LEU A 6 18.72 7.45 17.15
CA LEU A 6 17.80 6.81 16.21
C LEU A 6 16.50 7.62 16.06
N SER A 7 15.88 8.02 17.17
CA SER A 7 14.66 8.84 17.15
C SER A 7 14.85 10.16 16.39
N VAL A 8 15.99 10.83 16.57
CA VAL A 8 16.32 12.07 15.83
C VAL A 8 16.51 11.78 14.33
N LEU A 9 17.21 10.71 13.99
CA LEU A 9 17.50 10.35 12.60
C LEU A 9 16.25 9.91 11.84
N THR A 10 15.35 9.14 12.44
CA THR A 10 14.09 8.71 11.81
C THR A 10 13.19 9.91 11.49
N THR A 11 13.10 10.89 12.41
CA THR A 11 12.39 12.15 12.16
C THR A 11 13.08 13.01 11.11
N THR A 12 14.42 13.04 11.13
CA THR A 12 15.21 13.75 10.11
C THR A 12 14.96 13.16 8.71
N PHE A 13 14.98 11.83 8.59
CA PHE A 13 14.72 11.12 7.35
C PHE A 13 13.33 11.46 6.78
N GLU A 14 12.28 11.40 7.60
CA GLU A 14 10.90 11.71 7.18
C GLU A 14 10.77 13.15 6.71
N ARG A 15 11.37 14.10 7.46
CA ARG A 15 11.35 15.53 7.12
C ARG A 15 12.11 15.81 5.82
N HIS A 16 13.31 15.25 5.66
CA HIS A 16 14.09 15.37 4.44
C HIS A 16 13.32 14.80 3.25
N LEU A 17 12.75 13.62 3.40
CA LEU A 17 11.96 12.98 2.36
C LEU A 17 10.75 13.83 1.95
N LEU A 18 9.98 14.35 2.90
CA LEU A 18 8.82 15.20 2.59
C LEU A 18 9.24 16.48 1.84
N ALA A 19 10.28 17.15 2.32
CA ALA A 19 10.79 18.37 1.70
C ALA A 19 11.30 18.10 0.27
N ASP A 20 12.15 17.08 0.09
CA ASP A 20 12.72 16.72 -1.21
C ASP A 20 11.63 16.27 -2.20
N THR A 21 10.64 15.51 -1.73
CA THR A 21 9.47 15.10 -2.53
C THR A 21 8.68 16.31 -3.03
N ASN A 22 8.47 17.30 -2.17
CA ASN A 22 7.77 18.53 -2.54
C ASN A 22 8.58 19.36 -3.54
N GLU A 23 9.89 19.50 -3.36
CA GLU A 23 10.77 20.20 -4.31
C GLU A 23 10.87 19.51 -5.67
N LEU A 24 10.78 18.18 -5.69
CA LEU A 24 10.86 17.36 -6.90
C LEU A 24 9.53 17.22 -7.65
N ALA A 25 8.46 17.83 -7.18
CA ALA A 25 7.19 17.87 -7.89
C ALA A 25 7.42 18.35 -9.34
N LEU A 26 6.87 17.62 -10.31
CA LEU A 26 7.08 17.89 -11.72
C LEU A 26 6.29 19.13 -12.13
N HIS A 27 7.02 20.23 -12.36
CA HIS A 27 6.47 21.48 -12.89
C HIS A 27 6.57 21.53 -14.42
N VAL A 28 5.46 21.86 -15.07
CA VAL A 28 5.37 22.09 -16.52
C VAL A 28 4.48 23.28 -16.81
N THR A 29 4.79 24.05 -17.85
CA THR A 29 4.04 25.26 -18.22
C THR A 29 3.07 25.02 -19.38
N ASP A 30 3.28 23.97 -20.17
CA ASP A 30 2.43 23.61 -21.30
C ASP A 30 1.55 22.41 -20.94
N ALA A 31 0.24 22.54 -21.14
CA ALA A 31 -0.72 21.45 -20.93
C ALA A 31 -0.44 20.25 -21.84
N ALA A 32 0.16 20.48 -23.03
CA ALA A 32 0.52 19.42 -23.96
C ALA A 32 1.56 18.45 -23.38
N ASP A 33 2.41 18.90 -22.44
CA ASP A 33 3.34 18.01 -21.73
C ASP A 33 2.60 16.99 -20.86
N LEU A 34 1.34 17.25 -20.48
CA LEU A 34 0.48 16.39 -19.68
C LEU A 34 -0.61 15.68 -20.53
N ALA A 35 -0.43 15.62 -21.85
CA ALA A 35 -1.39 14.96 -22.74
C ALA A 35 -1.67 13.50 -22.28
N GLY A 36 -2.96 13.13 -22.30
CA GLY A 36 -3.47 11.84 -21.82
C GLY A 36 -4.04 11.87 -20.40
N LEU A 37 -3.76 12.92 -19.61
CA LEU A 37 -4.48 13.16 -18.37
C LEU A 37 -5.90 13.66 -18.64
N ALA A 38 -6.83 13.34 -17.72
CA ALA A 38 -8.20 13.83 -17.78
C ALA A 38 -8.25 15.33 -17.40
N ASP A 39 -9.29 16.04 -17.84
CA ASP A 39 -9.47 17.47 -17.52
C ASP A 39 -9.47 17.74 -16.01
N SER A 40 -10.03 16.82 -15.22
CA SER A 40 -10.02 16.92 -13.75
C SER A 40 -8.62 16.81 -13.16
N ASP A 41 -7.76 15.94 -13.70
CA ASP A 41 -6.36 15.82 -13.28
C ASP A 41 -5.55 17.07 -13.69
N LEU A 42 -5.79 17.60 -14.89
CA LEU A 42 -5.18 18.85 -15.35
C LEU A 42 -5.60 20.04 -14.46
N ALA A 43 -6.88 20.13 -14.12
CA ALA A 43 -7.38 21.17 -13.22
C ALA A 43 -6.78 21.06 -11.81
N ALA A 44 -6.63 19.83 -11.29
CA ALA A 44 -5.99 19.60 -10.00
C ALA A 44 -4.48 19.96 -10.04
N ALA A 45 -3.78 19.61 -11.11
CA ALA A 45 -2.37 19.98 -11.28
C ALA A 45 -2.19 21.50 -11.43
N ALA A 46 -3.11 22.18 -12.13
CA ALA A 46 -3.11 23.64 -12.22
C ALA A 46 -3.38 24.30 -10.87
N ARG A 47 -4.31 23.75 -10.09
CA ARG A 47 -4.58 24.20 -8.72
C ARG A 47 -3.36 24.04 -7.82
N ALA A 48 -2.69 22.90 -7.89
CA ALA A 48 -1.46 22.63 -7.12
C ALA A 48 -0.34 23.62 -7.48
N ALA A 49 -0.19 23.99 -8.76
CA ALA A 49 0.75 25.03 -9.17
C ALA A 49 0.36 26.41 -8.57
N ALA A 50 -0.91 26.79 -8.68
CA ALA A 50 -1.42 28.06 -8.16
C ALA A 50 -1.28 28.17 -6.63
N ASP A 51 -1.53 27.08 -5.89
CA ASP A 51 -1.35 27.05 -4.43
C ASP A 51 0.12 27.26 -4.01
N ARG A 52 1.07 26.97 -4.91
CA ARG A 52 2.51 27.28 -4.74
C ARG A 52 2.96 28.58 -5.43
N GLY A 53 2.03 29.37 -5.98
CA GLY A 53 2.35 30.61 -6.68
C GLY A 53 3.13 30.41 -7.99
N LEU A 54 2.96 29.24 -8.64
CA LEU A 54 3.57 28.90 -9.91
C LEU A 54 2.54 28.97 -11.04
N ASP A 55 2.98 29.39 -12.23
CA ASP A 55 2.17 29.28 -13.45
C ASP A 55 2.16 27.84 -13.98
N GLY A 56 1.13 27.45 -14.73
CA GLY A 56 1.08 26.13 -15.38
C GLY A 56 0.55 25.02 -14.47
N TYR A 57 1.24 23.89 -14.44
CA TYR A 57 0.79 22.65 -13.80
C TYR A 57 1.88 22.04 -12.93
N LEU A 58 1.48 21.50 -11.80
CA LEU A 58 2.37 20.85 -10.84
C LEU A 58 1.85 19.45 -10.50
N VAL A 59 2.67 18.44 -10.78
CA VAL A 59 2.38 17.04 -10.45
C VAL A 59 3.24 16.63 -9.26
N SER A 60 2.61 16.48 -8.09
CA SER A 60 3.27 15.99 -6.88
C SER A 60 3.65 14.52 -7.02
N LEU A 61 4.77 14.14 -6.40
CA LEU A 61 5.23 12.75 -6.41
C LEU A 61 4.48 11.91 -5.36
N THR A 62 4.29 10.63 -5.67
CA THR A 62 3.81 9.61 -4.73
C THR A 62 4.98 9.00 -3.94
N LEU A 63 4.66 8.22 -2.88
CA LEU A 63 5.68 7.61 -2.02
C LEU A 63 6.50 6.53 -2.74
N PHE A 64 5.85 5.74 -3.59
CA PHE A 64 6.48 4.62 -4.31
C PHE A 64 7.24 5.09 -5.55
N THR A 65 8.03 4.20 -6.15
CA THR A 65 8.88 4.51 -7.31
C THR A 65 8.07 4.88 -8.54
N GLY A 66 7.06 4.09 -8.87
CA GLY A 66 6.12 4.40 -9.95
C GLY A 66 5.28 5.65 -9.67
N HIS A 67 4.48 6.06 -10.65
CA HIS A 67 3.51 7.15 -10.48
C HIS A 67 2.23 6.82 -11.27
N PRO A 68 1.02 7.03 -10.71
CA PRO A 68 -0.26 6.69 -11.38
C PRO A 68 -0.46 7.35 -12.75
N TYR A 69 0.26 8.43 -13.04
CA TYR A 69 0.17 9.14 -14.32
C TYR A 69 1.04 8.53 -15.42
N LEU A 70 2.01 7.67 -15.08
CA LEU A 70 2.87 7.03 -16.09
C LEU A 70 2.08 6.16 -17.07
N SER A 71 0.97 5.55 -16.63
CA SER A 71 0.11 4.75 -17.50
C SER A 71 -0.68 5.56 -18.53
N ARG A 72 -0.79 6.88 -18.35
CA ARG A 72 -1.70 7.74 -19.13
C ARG A 72 -0.99 8.84 -19.92
N LEU A 73 0.13 9.35 -19.40
CA LEU A 73 0.93 10.37 -20.06
C LEU A 73 1.45 9.87 -21.41
N THR A 74 1.00 10.47 -22.50
CA THR A 74 1.41 10.07 -23.85
C THR A 74 2.81 10.57 -24.20
N SER A 75 3.23 11.71 -23.63
CA SER A 75 4.58 12.24 -23.77
C SER A 75 5.60 11.35 -23.03
N ARG A 76 6.38 10.57 -23.79
CA ARG A 76 7.49 9.75 -23.26
C ARG A 76 8.49 10.59 -22.46
N ARG A 77 8.82 11.78 -22.95
CA ARG A 77 9.69 12.74 -22.25
C ARG A 77 9.13 13.14 -20.88
N THR A 78 7.83 13.35 -20.77
CA THR A 78 7.20 13.68 -19.48
C THR A 78 7.25 12.48 -18.54
N ARG A 79 6.98 11.26 -19.04
CA ARG A 79 7.12 10.03 -18.25
C ARG A 79 8.54 9.84 -17.73
N GLU A 80 9.55 10.03 -18.58
CA GLU A 80 10.97 9.97 -18.21
C GLU A 80 11.30 10.96 -17.08
N ARG A 81 10.92 12.24 -17.25
CA ARG A 81 11.13 13.28 -16.23
C ARG A 81 10.45 12.95 -14.91
N LEU A 82 9.21 12.44 -14.96
CA LEU A 82 8.43 12.10 -13.77
C LEU A 82 9.07 10.94 -12.99
N LEU A 83 9.44 9.85 -13.67
CA LEU A 83 10.08 8.71 -13.02
C LEU A 83 11.49 9.08 -12.53
N ALA A 84 12.25 9.88 -13.28
CA ALA A 84 13.56 10.36 -12.86
C ALA A 84 13.46 11.23 -11.59
N ALA A 85 12.49 12.14 -11.53
CA ALA A 85 12.21 12.93 -10.32
C ALA A 85 11.88 12.01 -9.14
N SER A 86 10.99 11.03 -9.35
CA SER A 86 10.62 10.04 -8.33
C SER A 86 11.84 9.30 -7.76
N ARG A 87 12.71 8.77 -8.63
CA ARG A 87 13.90 8.01 -8.22
C ARG A 87 15.03 8.85 -7.64
N SER A 88 14.99 10.17 -7.81
CA SER A 88 16.01 11.09 -7.29
C SER A 88 15.80 11.52 -5.84
N ARG A 89 14.68 11.10 -5.21
CA ARG A 89 14.36 11.45 -3.82
C ARG A 89 15.45 10.98 -2.85
N GLY A 90 15.92 11.92 -2.03
CA GLY A 90 16.91 11.71 -0.98
C GLY A 90 18.34 11.44 -1.47
N ILE A 91 18.66 11.71 -2.74
CA ILE A 91 20.01 11.46 -3.32
C ILE A 91 20.62 12.63 -4.10
N ARG A 92 20.01 13.82 -4.04
CA ARG A 92 20.45 14.99 -4.83
C ARG A 92 21.62 15.76 -4.21
N GLY A 93 22.15 15.31 -3.08
CA GLY A 93 23.03 16.11 -2.24
C GLY A 93 22.27 17.23 -1.51
N GLY A 94 22.99 18.09 -0.80
CA GLY A 94 22.40 19.21 -0.08
C GLY A 94 21.72 18.81 1.23
N GLU A 95 20.79 19.64 1.71
CA GLU A 95 20.16 19.51 3.03
C GLU A 95 19.25 18.29 3.14
N HIS A 96 18.62 17.85 2.05
CA HIS A 96 17.59 16.79 2.07
C HIS A 96 18.12 15.43 1.59
N ASP A 97 19.44 15.27 1.49
CA ASP A 97 20.04 13.98 1.20
C ASP A 97 19.87 13.02 2.38
N ASN A 98 19.41 11.81 2.09
CA ASN A 98 19.12 10.79 3.09
C ASN A 98 20.17 9.68 3.14
N ARG A 99 21.20 9.68 2.28
CA ARG A 99 22.20 8.61 2.23
C ARG A 99 22.99 8.49 3.53
N ASP A 100 23.50 9.59 4.07
CA ASP A 100 24.26 9.54 5.33
C ASP A 100 23.33 9.27 6.53
N VAL A 101 22.10 9.81 6.50
CA VAL A 101 21.09 9.58 7.53
C VAL A 101 20.74 8.10 7.62
N LEU A 102 20.46 7.44 6.49
CA LEU A 102 20.09 6.02 6.46
C LEU A 102 21.27 5.12 6.85
N LEU A 103 22.50 5.43 6.40
CA LEU A 103 23.69 4.66 6.79
C LEU A 103 23.92 4.74 8.30
N GLU A 104 23.71 5.91 8.92
CA GLU A 104 23.80 6.05 10.38
C GLU A 104 22.68 5.25 11.09
N ILE A 105 21.44 5.29 10.58
CA ILE A 105 20.33 4.49 11.12
C ILE A 105 20.67 2.99 11.11
N VAL A 106 21.15 2.45 9.98
CA VAL A 106 21.51 1.02 9.85
C VAL A 106 22.59 0.64 10.85
N ARG A 107 23.66 1.43 10.94
CA ARG A 107 24.77 1.19 11.90
C ARG A 107 24.28 1.17 13.34
N LEU A 108 23.46 2.15 13.74
CA LEU A 108 22.93 2.23 15.09
C LEU A 108 21.94 1.10 15.41
N ARG A 109 21.15 0.66 14.42
CA ARG A 109 20.25 -0.49 14.55
C ARG A 109 21.05 -1.78 14.78
N ALA A 110 22.09 -2.02 13.97
CA ALA A 110 22.96 -3.19 14.13
C ALA A 110 23.70 -3.19 15.47
N GLN A 111 24.28 -2.06 15.89
CA GLN A 111 24.92 -1.90 17.20
C GLN A 111 23.93 -2.15 18.36
N ARG A 112 22.71 -1.63 18.25
CA ARG A 112 21.67 -1.84 19.26
C ARG A 112 21.30 -3.32 19.36
N ALA A 113 21.19 -4.02 18.24
CA ALA A 113 20.89 -5.45 18.22
C ALA A 113 21.99 -6.29 18.90
N GLU A 114 23.26 -6.02 18.59
CA GLU A 114 24.40 -6.69 19.23
C GLU A 114 24.42 -6.46 20.75
N LEU A 115 24.14 -5.24 21.21
CA LEU A 115 24.03 -4.92 22.64
C LEU A 115 22.92 -5.70 23.34
N LEU A 116 21.85 -6.03 22.62
CA LEU A 116 20.72 -6.82 23.11
C LEU A 116 20.96 -8.34 22.97
N GLY A 117 22.12 -8.75 22.46
CA GLY A 117 22.49 -10.16 22.29
C GLY A 117 22.03 -10.81 20.98
N TYR A 118 21.59 -10.01 20.01
CA TYR A 118 21.17 -10.47 18.69
C TYR A 118 22.25 -10.23 17.64
N PRO A 119 22.40 -11.11 16.65
CA PRO A 119 23.44 -10.96 15.61
C PRO A 119 23.16 -9.81 14.62
N SER A 120 21.90 -9.39 14.48
CA SER A 120 21.49 -8.33 13.56
C SER A 120 20.16 -7.70 14.00
N HIS A 121 19.81 -6.54 13.44
CA HIS A 121 18.51 -5.91 13.72
C HIS A 121 17.34 -6.77 13.22
N ALA A 122 17.52 -7.50 12.12
CA ALA A 122 16.51 -8.43 11.61
C ALA A 122 16.27 -9.60 12.58
N ALA A 123 17.31 -10.17 13.18
CA ALA A 123 17.17 -11.20 14.20
C ALA A 123 16.48 -10.67 15.47
N TYR A 124 16.78 -9.44 15.88
CA TYR A 124 16.07 -8.79 16.99
C TYR A 124 14.58 -8.62 16.69
N VAL A 125 14.24 -8.04 15.53
CA VAL A 125 12.84 -7.78 15.16
C VAL A 125 12.05 -9.07 15.02
N THR A 126 12.53 -10.01 14.20
CA THR A 126 11.81 -11.26 13.89
C THR A 126 11.64 -12.20 15.08
N SER A 127 12.43 -12.04 16.15
CA SER A 127 12.25 -12.80 17.39
C SER A 127 10.92 -12.55 18.10
N ASP A 128 10.25 -11.44 17.77
CA ASP A 128 8.93 -11.04 18.30
C ASP A 128 7.92 -10.86 17.15
N GLN A 129 7.99 -11.74 16.14
CA GLN A 129 7.10 -11.77 14.97
C GLN A 129 6.68 -13.22 14.64
N THR A 130 5.63 -13.40 13.85
CA THR A 130 5.14 -14.74 13.49
C THR A 130 6.09 -15.53 12.59
N ALA A 131 6.96 -14.84 11.83
CA ALA A 131 8.01 -15.49 11.04
C ALA A 131 9.11 -16.14 11.89
N GLY A 132 9.33 -15.65 13.12
CA GLY A 132 10.26 -16.21 14.11
C GLY A 132 11.76 -16.08 13.81
N SER A 133 12.18 -15.89 12.55
CA SER A 133 13.60 -15.75 12.18
C SER A 133 13.81 -15.04 10.84
N PRO A 134 14.95 -14.35 10.63
CA PRO A 134 15.27 -13.75 9.34
C PRO A 134 15.53 -14.81 8.25
N GLU A 135 15.95 -16.02 8.63
CA GLU A 135 16.14 -17.15 7.69
C GLU A 135 14.82 -17.59 7.05
N ALA A 136 13.74 -17.71 7.85
CA ALA A 136 12.42 -18.05 7.33
C ALA A 136 11.89 -16.97 6.36
N VAL A 137 12.12 -15.69 6.69
CA VAL A 137 11.78 -14.57 5.80
C VAL A 137 12.56 -14.66 4.49
N ARG A 138 13.88 -14.88 4.57
CA ARG A 138 14.73 -15.04 3.38
C ARG A 138 14.24 -16.19 2.50
N GLU A 139 13.98 -17.36 3.08
CA GLU A 139 13.51 -18.54 2.33
C GLU A 139 12.23 -18.24 1.55
N MET A 140 11.25 -17.61 2.20
CA MET A 140 10.00 -17.22 1.56
C MET A 140 10.23 -16.23 0.41
N LEU A 141 10.98 -15.14 0.65
CA LEU A 141 11.22 -14.13 -0.38
C LEU A 141 11.96 -14.71 -1.59
N PHE A 142 12.99 -15.51 -1.37
CA PHE A 142 13.76 -16.15 -2.45
C PHE A 142 12.93 -17.16 -3.24
N ARG A 143 12.04 -17.90 -2.56
CA ARG A 143 11.12 -18.83 -3.23
C ARG A 143 10.16 -18.12 -4.19
N LEU A 144 9.69 -16.93 -3.84
CA LEU A 144 8.77 -16.14 -4.66
C LEU A 144 9.48 -15.32 -5.74
N ALA A 145 10.74 -14.92 -5.51
CA ALA A 145 11.47 -14.04 -6.43
C ALA A 145 11.75 -14.69 -7.79
N ALA A 146 12.12 -15.97 -7.82
CA ALA A 146 12.43 -16.65 -9.07
C ALA A 146 11.23 -16.72 -10.06
N PRO A 147 10.02 -17.14 -9.67
CA PRO A 147 8.84 -17.07 -10.55
C PRO A 147 8.46 -15.62 -10.88
N ALA A 148 8.50 -14.69 -9.93
CA ALA A 148 8.19 -13.29 -10.18
C ALA A 148 9.11 -12.68 -11.26
N ALA A 149 10.42 -12.94 -11.18
CA ALA A 149 11.40 -12.48 -12.16
C ALA A 149 11.17 -13.10 -13.56
N ARG A 150 10.72 -14.36 -13.63
CA ARG A 150 10.35 -15.00 -14.91
C ARG A 150 9.13 -14.31 -15.52
N ASN A 151 8.10 -14.08 -14.72
CA ASN A 151 6.87 -13.41 -15.17
C ASN A 151 7.17 -11.97 -15.63
N ALA A 152 7.98 -11.21 -14.88
CA ALA A 152 8.39 -9.86 -15.25
C ALA A 152 9.16 -9.83 -16.59
N ARG A 153 9.99 -10.85 -16.89
CA ARG A 153 10.65 -10.94 -18.21
C ARG A 153 9.64 -11.20 -19.33
N ALA A 154 8.71 -12.12 -19.13
CA ALA A 154 7.66 -12.39 -20.11
C ALA A 154 6.75 -11.17 -20.36
N GLU A 155 6.45 -10.41 -19.31
CA GLU A 155 5.72 -9.15 -19.42
C GLU A 155 6.54 -8.11 -20.19
N ALA A 156 7.83 -7.96 -19.90
CA ALA A 156 8.72 -7.05 -20.64
C ALA A 156 8.73 -7.36 -22.16
N ASP A 157 8.78 -8.65 -22.52
CA ASP A 157 8.71 -9.09 -23.92
C ASP A 157 7.37 -8.70 -24.57
N ALA A 158 6.26 -8.87 -23.86
CA ALA A 158 4.93 -8.46 -24.34
C ALA A 158 4.81 -6.94 -24.52
N LEU A 159 5.38 -6.16 -23.60
CA LEU A 159 5.43 -4.70 -23.72
C LEU A 159 6.27 -4.27 -24.93
N GLN A 160 7.46 -4.85 -25.09
CA GLN A 160 8.34 -4.57 -26.23
C GLN A 160 7.68 -4.96 -27.56
N GLN A 161 6.92 -6.06 -27.59
CA GLN A 161 6.12 -6.44 -28.76
C GLN A 161 5.10 -5.35 -29.13
N ILE A 162 4.33 -4.83 -28.16
CA ILE A 162 3.38 -3.74 -28.43
C ILE A 162 4.09 -2.47 -28.91
N VAL A 163 5.26 -2.13 -28.36
CA VAL A 163 6.08 -1.01 -28.87
C VAL A 163 6.42 -1.22 -30.35
N ASN A 164 6.90 -2.41 -30.70
CA ASN A 164 7.28 -2.77 -32.07
C ASN A 164 6.11 -2.75 -33.05
N GLU A 165 4.90 -3.08 -32.59
CA GLU A 165 3.69 -3.14 -33.42
C GLU A 165 2.98 -1.79 -33.55
N THR A 166 3.03 -0.94 -32.53
CA THR A 166 2.18 0.27 -32.45
C THR A 166 2.93 1.59 -32.68
N GLU A 167 4.25 1.63 -32.50
CA GLU A 167 5.02 2.86 -32.66
C GLU A 167 5.56 3.00 -34.09
N ALA A 168 5.44 4.19 -34.68
CA ALA A 168 5.96 4.46 -36.02
C ALA A 168 7.49 4.35 -36.11
N ALA A 169 8.17 4.61 -35.00
CA ALA A 169 9.59 4.38 -34.80
C ALA A 169 9.78 3.63 -33.48
N PRO A 170 9.83 2.28 -33.50
CA PRO A 170 10.03 1.48 -32.30
C PRO A 170 11.32 1.83 -31.57
N PHE A 171 11.29 1.67 -30.26
CA PHE A 171 12.41 1.91 -29.36
C PHE A 171 12.49 0.80 -28.31
N GLU A 172 13.63 0.69 -27.63
CA GLU A 172 13.78 -0.23 -26.50
C GLU A 172 13.05 0.33 -25.29
N ILE A 173 12.21 -0.49 -24.67
CA ILE A 173 11.42 -0.07 -23.51
C ILE A 173 12.32 0.24 -22.31
N GLU A 174 11.94 1.25 -21.53
CA GLU A 174 12.59 1.60 -20.26
C GLU A 174 11.56 1.61 -19.12
N ALA A 175 12.01 1.71 -17.86
CA ALA A 175 11.10 1.66 -16.70
C ALA A 175 10.00 2.74 -16.74
N HIS A 176 10.25 3.90 -17.36
CA HIS A 176 9.25 4.98 -17.50
C HIS A 176 8.21 4.69 -18.58
N ASP A 177 8.40 3.65 -19.37
CA ASP A 177 7.47 3.20 -20.40
C ASP A 177 6.57 2.06 -19.92
N TRP A 178 7.00 1.30 -18.88
CA TRP A 178 6.32 0.09 -18.41
C TRP A 178 4.82 0.28 -18.25
N ALA A 179 4.40 1.16 -17.33
CA ALA A 179 2.99 1.36 -17.01
C ALA A 179 2.14 1.81 -18.22
N TYR A 180 2.72 2.60 -19.14
CA TYR A 180 2.03 3.07 -20.34
C TYR A 180 1.75 1.91 -21.31
N TYR A 181 2.76 1.08 -21.56
CA TYR A 181 2.58 -0.07 -22.45
C TYR A 181 1.84 -1.23 -21.77
N THR A 182 1.83 -1.32 -20.44
CA THR A 182 0.99 -2.28 -19.70
C THR A 182 -0.48 -2.06 -20.02
N GLU A 183 -0.94 -0.81 -20.05
CA GLU A 183 -2.33 -0.53 -20.43
C GLU A 183 -2.61 -0.81 -21.91
N LYS A 184 -1.64 -0.60 -22.80
CA LYS A 184 -1.78 -1.02 -24.21
C LYS A 184 -1.87 -2.53 -24.37
N VAL A 185 -1.02 -3.30 -23.66
CA VAL A 185 -1.11 -4.77 -23.63
C VAL A 185 -2.45 -5.21 -23.06
N ARG A 186 -2.90 -4.58 -21.96
CA ARG A 186 -4.19 -4.87 -21.31
C ARG A 186 -5.35 -4.65 -22.27
N ALA A 187 -5.40 -3.51 -22.95
CA ALA A 187 -6.41 -3.22 -23.94
C ALA A 187 -6.39 -4.24 -25.10
N ALA A 188 -5.21 -4.57 -25.61
CA ALA A 188 -5.05 -5.49 -26.74
C ALA A 188 -5.40 -6.96 -26.42
N THR A 189 -5.11 -7.42 -25.20
CA THR A 189 -5.23 -8.83 -24.81
C THR A 189 -6.49 -9.13 -23.99
N LEU A 190 -7.00 -8.14 -23.25
CA LEU A 190 -8.10 -8.30 -22.31
C LEU A 190 -9.31 -7.41 -22.65
N ASP A 191 -9.25 -6.54 -23.66
CA ASP A 191 -10.33 -5.59 -23.98
C ASP A 191 -10.82 -4.83 -22.72
N LEU A 192 -9.82 -4.33 -21.97
CA LEU A 192 -9.98 -3.62 -20.71
C LEU A 192 -9.17 -2.33 -20.73
N ASP A 193 -9.84 -1.23 -20.42
CA ASP A 193 -9.23 0.05 -20.10
C ASP A 193 -9.59 0.41 -18.65
N THR A 194 -8.62 0.30 -17.74
CA THR A 194 -8.86 0.57 -16.32
C THR A 194 -9.06 2.07 -16.03
N ALA A 195 -8.48 2.94 -16.86
CA ALA A 195 -8.66 4.39 -16.72
C ALA A 195 -10.09 4.81 -17.07
N ALA A 196 -10.71 4.13 -18.04
CA ALA A 196 -12.12 4.33 -18.39
C ALA A 196 -13.11 3.92 -17.29
N LEU A 197 -12.67 3.22 -16.25
CA LEU A 197 -13.53 2.76 -15.15
C LEU A 197 -13.74 3.79 -14.03
N ARG A 198 -12.90 4.83 -13.96
CA ARG A 198 -12.99 5.87 -12.92
C ARG A 198 -14.41 6.44 -12.71
N PRO A 199 -15.22 6.67 -13.76
CA PRO A 199 -16.60 7.14 -13.59
C PRO A 199 -17.51 6.23 -12.78
N TRP A 200 -17.17 4.94 -12.57
CA TRP A 200 -17.93 4.01 -11.73
C TRP A 200 -17.48 4.00 -10.26
N PHE A 201 -16.39 4.67 -9.93
CA PHE A 201 -15.75 4.64 -8.61
C PHE A 201 -15.76 6.02 -7.95
N GLU A 202 -16.95 6.61 -7.82
CA GLU A 202 -17.14 7.86 -7.09
C GLU A 202 -16.92 7.66 -5.58
N ALA A 203 -16.06 8.48 -4.97
CA ALA A 203 -15.53 8.23 -3.64
C ALA A 203 -16.59 8.15 -2.53
N GLU A 204 -17.64 8.99 -2.58
CA GLU A 204 -18.74 8.91 -1.61
C GLU A 204 -19.44 7.55 -1.71
N ARG A 205 -19.80 7.14 -2.93
CA ARG A 205 -20.46 5.86 -3.17
C ARG A 205 -19.56 4.67 -2.82
N VAL A 206 -18.27 4.72 -3.13
CA VAL A 206 -17.32 3.66 -2.73
C VAL A 206 -17.27 3.55 -1.20
N LEU A 207 -17.22 4.67 -0.48
CA LEU A 207 -17.22 4.69 0.98
C LEU A 207 -18.54 4.15 1.56
N THR A 208 -19.69 4.65 1.12
CA THR A 208 -20.98 4.33 1.77
C THR A 208 -21.58 3.01 1.27
N GLU A 209 -21.56 2.76 -0.04
CA GLU A 209 -22.19 1.59 -0.67
C GLU A 209 -21.21 0.43 -0.91
N GLY A 210 -19.90 0.66 -0.76
CA GLY A 210 -18.87 -0.37 -0.81
C GLY A 210 -18.37 -0.72 0.58
N VAL A 211 -17.53 0.16 1.12
CA VAL A 211 -16.78 -0.05 2.37
C VAL A 211 -17.71 -0.23 3.58
N PHE A 212 -18.60 0.73 3.82
CA PHE A 212 -19.55 0.65 4.93
C PHE A 212 -20.59 -0.44 4.71
N ALA A 213 -21.12 -0.59 3.49
CA ALA A 213 -22.11 -1.63 3.19
C ALA A 213 -21.56 -3.05 3.42
N ALA A 214 -20.30 -3.31 3.04
CA ALA A 214 -19.64 -4.59 3.31
C ALA A 214 -19.50 -4.84 4.83
N ALA A 215 -19.05 -3.84 5.58
CA ALA A 215 -18.92 -3.95 7.04
C ALA A 215 -20.27 -4.07 7.77
N SER A 216 -21.30 -3.39 7.29
CA SER A 216 -22.67 -3.51 7.79
C SER A 216 -23.23 -4.92 7.52
N ALA A 217 -23.03 -5.46 6.31
CA ALA A 217 -23.48 -6.80 5.96
C ALA A 217 -22.75 -7.90 6.75
N LEU A 218 -21.44 -7.76 6.89
CA LEU A 218 -20.58 -8.75 7.53
C LEU A 218 -20.67 -8.70 9.06
N TYR A 219 -20.57 -7.51 9.66
CA TYR A 219 -20.44 -7.34 11.11
C TYR A 219 -21.65 -6.68 11.78
N GLY A 220 -22.61 -6.16 11.01
CA GLY A 220 -23.77 -5.43 11.53
C GLY A 220 -23.49 -4.01 11.99
N LEU A 221 -22.35 -3.42 11.61
CA LEU A 221 -22.01 -2.06 12.01
C LEU A 221 -22.90 -1.02 11.33
N GLY A 222 -23.24 0.03 12.05
CA GLY A 222 -23.88 1.24 11.52
C GLY A 222 -22.91 2.41 11.48
N PHE A 223 -23.09 3.34 10.53
CA PHE A 223 -22.25 4.51 10.34
C PHE A 223 -23.12 5.77 10.18
N ALA A 224 -22.87 6.78 11.00
CA ALA A 224 -23.57 8.07 10.92
C ALA A 224 -22.57 9.22 10.91
N GLU A 225 -22.59 10.06 9.87
CA GLU A 225 -21.71 11.22 9.80
C GLU A 225 -22.07 12.28 10.86
N ARG A 226 -21.06 12.82 11.52
CA ARG A 226 -21.15 13.78 12.62
C ARG A 226 -20.52 15.11 12.22
N THR A 227 -21.30 15.94 11.52
CA THR A 227 -20.88 17.28 11.08
C THR A 227 -20.79 18.29 12.21
N ASP A 228 -21.28 17.95 13.41
CA ASP A 228 -21.14 18.74 14.63
C ASP A 228 -19.78 18.54 15.32
N LEU A 229 -19.01 17.52 14.94
CA LEU A 229 -17.68 17.24 15.47
C LEU A 229 -16.60 17.80 14.54
N ALA A 230 -15.57 18.42 15.12
CA ALA A 230 -14.42 18.91 14.37
C ALA A 230 -13.34 17.83 14.23
N GLY A 231 -12.92 17.55 13.00
CA GLY A 231 -11.68 16.82 12.73
C GLY A 231 -10.43 17.68 12.96
N TYR A 232 -9.24 17.09 12.81
CA TYR A 232 -7.97 17.83 12.93
C TYR A 232 -7.63 18.68 11.70
N HIS A 233 -8.37 18.50 10.60
CA HIS A 233 -8.25 19.26 9.37
C HIS A 233 -9.66 19.43 8.75
N PRO A 234 -9.98 20.55 8.07
CA PRO A 234 -11.33 20.83 7.57
C PRO A 234 -11.89 19.79 6.58
N ASP A 235 -11.02 19.09 5.86
CA ASP A 235 -11.43 18.02 4.94
C ASP A 235 -11.66 16.66 5.63
N VAL A 236 -11.43 16.57 6.96
CA VAL A 236 -11.61 15.32 7.71
C VAL A 236 -13.08 15.13 8.07
N ARG A 237 -13.65 14.01 7.63
CA ARG A 237 -15.02 13.61 7.98
C ARG A 237 -15.01 12.70 9.20
N VAL A 238 -16.00 12.87 10.08
CA VAL A 238 -16.13 12.11 11.33
C VAL A 238 -17.41 11.30 11.28
N PHE A 239 -17.32 10.00 11.54
CA PHE A 239 -18.43 9.07 11.57
C PHE A 239 -18.55 8.43 12.96
N GLU A 240 -19.74 8.47 13.53
CA GLU A 240 -20.12 7.64 14.66
C GLU A 240 -20.42 6.22 14.18
N VAL A 241 -19.80 5.24 14.84
CA VAL A 241 -19.98 3.81 14.55
C VAL A 241 -20.86 3.20 15.62
N SER A 242 -21.85 2.40 15.24
CA SER A 242 -22.73 1.65 16.15
C SER A 242 -22.63 0.15 15.93
N ASP A 243 -22.88 -0.66 16.97
CA ASP A 243 -23.04 -2.11 16.82
C ASP A 243 -24.44 -2.45 16.28
N ALA A 244 -24.69 -3.74 16.02
CA ALA A 244 -25.93 -4.25 15.44
C ALA A 244 -27.18 -3.99 16.29
N ASP A 245 -27.02 -3.79 17.60
CA ASP A 245 -28.10 -3.42 18.53
C ASP A 245 -28.32 -1.90 18.62
N GLY A 246 -27.56 -1.11 17.86
CA GLY A 246 -27.58 0.35 17.88
C GLY A 246 -26.76 0.99 18.99
N SER A 247 -26.05 0.20 19.80
CA SER A 247 -25.18 0.75 20.85
C SER A 247 -23.97 1.48 20.25
N PRO A 248 -23.50 2.60 20.85
CA PRO A 248 -22.31 3.31 20.39
C PRO A 248 -21.07 2.42 20.45
N PHE A 249 -20.29 2.41 19.38
CA PHE A 249 -19.17 1.50 19.20
C PHE A 249 -17.81 2.21 19.14
N GLY A 250 -17.75 3.39 18.53
CA GLY A 250 -16.52 4.18 18.37
C GLY A 250 -16.68 5.31 17.35
N LEU A 251 -15.56 5.95 17.00
CA LEU A 251 -15.51 6.95 15.92
C LEU A 251 -14.54 6.52 14.82
N PHE A 252 -14.93 6.77 13.58
CA PHE A 252 -14.10 6.63 12.39
C PHE A 252 -13.88 8.00 11.75
N LEU A 253 -12.62 8.39 11.55
CA LEU A 253 -12.24 9.61 10.86
C LEU A 253 -11.66 9.27 9.48
N PHE A 254 -12.06 10.03 8.47
CA PHE A 254 -11.66 9.81 7.09
C PHE A 254 -10.98 11.05 6.50
N ASP A 255 -9.71 10.92 6.13
CA ASP A 255 -8.87 11.98 5.55
C ASP A 255 -8.34 11.56 4.17
N LEU A 256 -9.14 11.83 3.13
CA LEU A 256 -8.93 11.27 1.79
C LEU A 256 -7.81 11.96 0.97
N TYR A 257 -7.66 13.28 1.12
CA TYR A 257 -6.98 14.08 0.10
C TYR A 257 -5.49 14.32 0.38
N THR A 258 -4.68 14.27 -0.68
CA THR A 258 -3.27 14.66 -0.64
C THR A 258 -3.09 16.17 -0.44
N ARG A 259 -2.00 16.57 0.22
CA ARG A 259 -1.61 17.97 0.47
C ARG A 259 -0.16 18.06 0.95
N ASP A 260 0.48 19.21 0.80
CA ASP A 260 1.91 19.42 1.11
C ASP A 260 2.30 19.09 2.57
N THR A 261 1.36 19.20 3.51
CA THR A 261 1.57 18.90 4.95
C THR A 261 1.30 17.44 5.32
N LYS A 262 0.84 16.63 4.37
CA LYS A 262 0.54 15.21 4.57
C LYS A 262 1.62 14.38 3.90
N ARG A 263 2.26 13.48 4.66
CA ARG A 263 3.20 12.49 4.09
C ARG A 263 2.50 11.63 3.03
N GLY A 264 3.25 11.11 2.06
CA GLY A 264 2.70 10.22 1.04
C GLY A 264 2.36 8.82 1.59
N GLY A 265 1.55 8.09 0.82
CA GLY A 265 1.13 6.71 1.13
C GLY A 265 -0.34 6.61 1.51
N ALA A 266 -0.68 5.61 2.29
CA ALA A 266 -1.94 5.50 3.02
C ALA A 266 -1.62 4.84 4.36
N TRP A 267 -2.40 5.16 5.40
CA TRP A 267 -2.25 4.52 6.70
C TRP A 267 -3.48 4.69 7.59
N MET A 268 -3.55 3.79 8.56
CA MET A 268 -4.47 3.86 9.69
C MET A 268 -3.72 4.22 10.98
N ASN A 269 -4.34 5.01 11.84
CA ASN A 269 -3.88 5.20 13.21
C ASN A 269 -5.05 5.35 14.19
N SER A 270 -4.78 5.16 15.48
CA SER A 270 -5.74 5.44 16.56
C SER A 270 -5.42 6.79 17.22
N ILE A 271 -6.47 7.60 17.46
CA ILE A 271 -6.40 8.75 18.37
C ILE A 271 -6.67 8.28 19.81
N VAL A 272 -7.66 7.39 19.96
CA VAL A 272 -7.99 6.72 21.22
C VAL A 272 -8.06 5.22 20.97
N THR A 273 -7.36 4.44 21.77
CA THR A 273 -7.40 2.98 21.73
C THR A 273 -8.54 2.45 22.60
N GLU A 274 -9.23 1.41 22.12
CA GLU A 274 -10.19 0.67 22.94
C GLU A 274 -9.50 0.07 24.18
N SER A 275 -10.16 0.15 25.35
CA SER A 275 -9.68 -0.54 26.56
C SER A 275 -10.75 -0.57 27.65
N ALA A 276 -11.04 -1.77 28.15
CA ALA A 276 -11.90 -1.93 29.31
C ALA A 276 -11.26 -1.37 30.60
N LEU A 277 -9.94 -1.49 30.78
CA LEU A 277 -9.23 -0.94 31.94
C LEU A 277 -9.37 0.59 32.03
N ARG A 278 -9.37 1.29 30.90
CA ARG A 278 -9.52 2.75 30.84
C ARG A 278 -10.96 3.20 30.64
N GLY A 279 -11.87 2.30 30.30
CA GLY A 279 -13.24 2.63 29.92
C GLY A 279 -13.32 3.48 28.66
N THR A 280 -12.40 3.29 27.70
CA THR A 280 -12.31 4.08 26.47
C THR A 280 -12.81 3.31 25.26
N GLY A 281 -13.62 3.97 24.42
CA GLY A 281 -13.97 3.48 23.08
C GLY A 281 -12.92 3.86 22.03
N PRO A 282 -12.85 3.13 20.90
CA PRO A 282 -11.90 3.41 19.83
C PRO A 282 -12.25 4.68 19.04
N VAL A 283 -11.23 5.47 18.72
CA VAL A 283 -11.28 6.56 17.72
C VAL A 283 -10.16 6.30 16.72
N VAL A 284 -10.54 5.89 15.52
CA VAL A 284 -9.61 5.47 14.47
C VAL A 284 -9.64 6.43 13.28
N VAL A 285 -8.54 6.51 12.53
CA VAL A 285 -8.37 7.41 11.39
C VAL A 285 -7.84 6.62 10.21
N ASN A 286 -8.43 6.79 9.03
CA ASN A 286 -7.79 6.43 7.77
C ASN A 286 -7.33 7.67 7.02
N ASN A 287 -6.10 7.62 6.52
CA ASN A 287 -5.47 8.66 5.72
C ASN A 287 -5.11 8.08 4.36
N LEU A 288 -5.58 8.74 3.29
CA LEU A 288 -5.20 8.45 1.92
C LEU A 288 -4.58 9.70 1.27
N ASN A 289 -4.07 9.55 0.05
CA ASN A 289 -3.45 10.60 -0.75
C ASN A 289 -4.11 10.75 -2.14
N VAL A 290 -5.44 10.67 -2.19
CA VAL A 290 -6.20 10.91 -3.44
C VAL A 290 -6.09 12.38 -3.84
N VAL A 291 -5.95 12.64 -5.14
CA VAL A 291 -5.91 14.01 -5.66
C VAL A 291 -7.28 14.66 -5.50
N LYS A 292 -7.33 15.80 -4.80
CA LYS A 292 -8.57 16.57 -4.63
C LYS A 292 -8.97 17.18 -5.97
N PRO A 293 -10.17 16.89 -6.51
CA PRO A 293 -10.63 17.54 -7.74
C PRO A 293 -10.83 19.03 -7.49
N ALA A 294 -10.63 19.86 -8.53
CA ALA A 294 -10.90 21.29 -8.45
C ALA A 294 -12.40 21.57 -8.27
N ASP A 295 -13.24 20.85 -9.03
CA ASP A 295 -14.70 20.86 -8.99
C ASP A 295 -15.22 19.45 -9.30
N GLY A 296 -16.47 19.18 -8.89
CA GLY A 296 -17.15 17.91 -9.20
C GLY A 296 -16.81 16.75 -8.25
N PRO A 297 -17.24 15.52 -8.59
CA PRO A 297 -17.06 14.34 -7.74
C PRO A 297 -15.60 13.87 -7.74
N THR A 298 -15.21 13.22 -6.64
CA THR A 298 -13.90 12.55 -6.56
C THR A 298 -14.02 11.17 -7.20
N LEU A 299 -13.42 10.99 -8.38
CA LEU A 299 -13.44 9.71 -9.10
C LEU A 299 -12.14 8.95 -8.86
N LEU A 300 -12.25 7.83 -8.15
CA LEU A 300 -11.13 6.99 -7.74
C LEU A 300 -10.66 6.11 -8.90
N THR A 301 -9.36 5.84 -8.94
CA THR A 301 -8.83 4.68 -9.66
C THR A 301 -9.18 3.40 -8.91
N LEU A 302 -9.07 2.24 -9.59
CA LEU A 302 -9.26 0.95 -8.94
C LEU A 302 -8.23 0.73 -7.80
N ASP A 303 -6.99 1.18 -7.97
CA ASP A 303 -5.96 1.13 -6.93
C ASP A 303 -6.32 1.98 -5.70
N GLU A 304 -6.94 3.14 -5.90
CA GLU A 304 -7.42 4.00 -4.81
C GLU A 304 -8.63 3.36 -4.09
N VAL A 305 -9.51 2.65 -4.82
CA VAL A 305 -10.56 1.82 -4.21
C VAL A 305 -9.93 0.72 -3.36
N THR A 306 -8.94 -0.01 -3.89
CA THR A 306 -8.21 -1.04 -3.13
C THR A 306 -7.58 -0.48 -1.87
N THR A 307 -6.89 0.66 -1.98
CA THR A 307 -6.28 1.35 -0.85
C THR A 307 -7.32 1.72 0.21
N LEU A 308 -8.51 2.18 -0.20
CA LEU A 308 -9.57 2.53 0.73
C LEU A 308 -10.10 1.31 1.51
N PHE A 309 -10.34 0.19 0.82
CA PHE A 309 -10.74 -1.06 1.49
C PHE A 309 -9.62 -1.60 2.39
N HIS A 310 -8.37 -1.54 1.96
CA HIS A 310 -7.20 -1.93 2.76
C HIS A 310 -7.15 -1.16 4.08
N GLU A 311 -7.13 0.17 4.03
CA GLU A 311 -7.05 1.00 5.22
C GLU A 311 -8.26 0.83 6.14
N PHE A 312 -9.44 0.58 5.55
CA PHE A 312 -10.62 0.30 6.34
C PHE A 312 -10.58 -1.06 7.04
N GLY A 313 -9.84 -2.05 6.52
CA GLY A 313 -9.59 -3.29 7.25
C GLY A 313 -8.76 -3.06 8.52
N HIS A 314 -7.76 -2.17 8.48
CA HIS A 314 -7.08 -1.70 9.70
C HIS A 314 -8.02 -0.95 10.64
N ALA A 315 -8.91 -0.10 10.09
CA ALA A 315 -9.91 0.61 10.88
C ALA A 315 -10.87 -0.37 11.59
N LEU A 316 -11.33 -1.42 10.89
CA LEU A 316 -12.14 -2.49 11.45
C LEU A 316 -11.41 -3.25 12.54
N HIS A 317 -10.13 -3.56 12.38
CA HIS A 317 -9.34 -4.20 13.43
C HIS A 317 -9.26 -3.30 14.68
N GLY A 318 -8.99 -2.01 14.50
CA GLY A 318 -8.98 -1.03 15.59
C GLY A 318 -10.35 -0.82 16.26
N LEU A 319 -11.43 -0.84 15.47
CA LEU A 319 -12.80 -0.66 15.95
C LEU A 319 -13.30 -1.90 16.68
N LEU A 320 -13.07 -3.10 16.16
CA LEU A 320 -13.70 -4.34 16.61
C LEU A 320 -12.98 -5.02 17.78
N ALA A 321 -11.68 -4.75 17.97
CA ALA A 321 -10.92 -5.31 19.09
C ALA A 321 -11.54 -4.91 20.44
N ARG A 322 -11.70 -5.89 21.34
CA ARG A 322 -12.22 -5.68 22.70
C ARG A 322 -11.28 -6.32 23.71
N VAL A 323 -10.45 -5.49 24.33
CA VAL A 323 -9.39 -5.95 25.22
C VAL A 323 -9.43 -5.25 26.57
N THR A 324 -8.87 -5.92 27.59
CA THR A 324 -8.74 -5.30 28.91
C THR A 324 -7.64 -4.23 28.90
N TYR A 325 -6.45 -4.59 28.42
CA TYR A 325 -5.26 -3.73 28.51
C TYR A 325 -4.98 -2.99 27.21
N PRO A 326 -4.70 -1.67 27.25
CA PRO A 326 -4.40 -0.89 26.04
C PRO A 326 -3.21 -1.39 25.22
N SER A 327 -2.28 -2.13 25.83
CA SER A 327 -1.12 -2.72 25.14
C SER A 327 -1.48 -3.77 24.09
N PHE A 328 -2.71 -4.29 24.11
CA PHE A 328 -3.22 -5.31 23.18
C PHE A 328 -4.36 -4.78 22.30
N ALA A 329 -4.63 -3.47 22.34
CA ALA A 329 -5.80 -2.89 21.71
C ALA A 329 -5.64 -2.76 20.19
N GLY A 330 -6.71 -3.09 19.46
CA GLY A 330 -6.77 -2.88 18.01
C GLY A 330 -5.61 -3.53 17.28
N THR A 331 -4.90 -2.71 16.50
CA THR A 331 -3.76 -3.09 15.67
C THR A 331 -2.45 -3.30 16.45
N ALA A 332 -2.47 -3.35 17.79
CA ALA A 332 -1.33 -3.70 18.63
C ALA A 332 -1.07 -5.22 18.61
N VAL A 333 -0.70 -5.72 17.43
CA VAL A 333 -0.35 -7.11 17.11
C VAL A 333 1.05 -7.15 16.49
N TYR A 334 1.57 -8.36 16.20
CA TYR A 334 2.81 -8.49 15.44
C TYR A 334 2.70 -7.84 14.06
N ARG A 335 3.78 -7.22 13.61
CA ARG A 335 3.84 -6.47 12.35
C ARG A 335 3.54 -7.37 11.16
N ASP A 336 4.03 -8.60 11.16
CA ASP A 336 3.75 -9.59 10.10
C ASP A 336 2.38 -10.27 10.19
N PHE A 337 1.53 -9.81 11.10
CA PHE A 337 0.11 -10.13 11.17
C PHE A 337 -0.81 -8.91 10.98
N VAL A 338 -0.33 -7.69 11.25
CA VAL A 338 -1.19 -6.49 11.21
C VAL A 338 -1.77 -6.22 9.83
N GLU A 339 -1.07 -6.61 8.77
CA GLU A 339 -1.51 -6.44 7.37
C GLU A 339 -2.55 -7.47 6.93
N PHE A 340 -2.75 -8.54 7.69
CA PHE A 340 -3.71 -9.58 7.33
C PHE A 340 -5.15 -9.06 7.33
N PRO A 341 -5.65 -8.40 8.40
CA PRO A 341 -6.99 -7.80 8.40
C PRO A 341 -7.24 -6.76 7.31
N SER A 342 -6.22 -5.97 6.95
CA SER A 342 -6.33 -4.98 5.88
C SER A 342 -6.47 -5.66 4.52
N GLN A 343 -5.58 -6.61 4.21
CA GLN A 343 -5.60 -7.35 2.95
C GLN A 343 -6.85 -8.22 2.76
N VAL A 344 -7.31 -8.91 3.80
CA VAL A 344 -8.57 -9.68 3.72
C VAL A 344 -9.74 -8.79 3.34
N ASN A 345 -9.77 -7.54 3.84
CA ASN A 345 -10.87 -6.63 3.55
C ASN A 345 -10.92 -6.21 2.08
N GLU A 346 -9.83 -6.33 1.33
CA GLU A 346 -9.76 -6.03 -0.11
C GLU A 346 -10.59 -7.03 -0.95
N MET A 347 -10.83 -8.25 -0.46
CA MET A 347 -11.63 -9.23 -1.23
C MET A 347 -13.06 -8.74 -1.53
N TRP A 348 -13.59 -7.85 -0.69
CA TRP A 348 -14.94 -7.31 -0.83
C TRP A 348 -15.11 -6.36 -2.01
N ILE A 349 -14.01 -5.85 -2.58
CA ILE A 349 -14.02 -4.99 -3.78
C ILE A 349 -14.72 -5.70 -4.93
N TYR A 350 -14.35 -6.96 -5.19
CA TYR A 350 -14.90 -7.74 -6.31
C TYR A 350 -16.04 -8.67 -5.89
N TRP A 351 -16.45 -8.64 -4.62
CA TRP A 351 -17.53 -9.49 -4.15
C TRP A 351 -18.85 -9.05 -4.82
N PRO A 352 -19.56 -9.93 -5.55
CA PRO A 352 -20.64 -9.52 -6.46
C PRO A 352 -21.71 -8.63 -5.81
N GLU A 353 -22.13 -8.96 -4.59
CA GLU A 353 -23.13 -8.22 -3.82
C GLU A 353 -22.66 -6.85 -3.35
N VAL A 354 -21.35 -6.64 -3.17
CA VAL A 354 -20.76 -5.35 -2.77
C VAL A 354 -20.49 -4.51 -4.02
N LEU A 355 -19.81 -5.09 -5.02
CA LEU A 355 -19.47 -4.43 -6.28
C LEU A 355 -20.70 -3.84 -6.97
N ALA A 356 -21.81 -4.59 -7.03
CA ALA A 356 -23.05 -4.14 -7.66
C ALA A 356 -23.73 -2.93 -6.97
N ARG A 357 -23.36 -2.65 -5.70
CA ARG A 357 -23.89 -1.49 -4.96
C ARG A 357 -23.12 -0.23 -5.30
N TYR A 358 -21.78 -0.30 -5.25
CA TYR A 358 -20.94 0.89 -5.35
C TYR A 358 -20.44 1.19 -6.76
N ALA A 359 -20.21 0.18 -7.61
CA ALA A 359 -19.68 0.38 -8.96
C ALA A 359 -20.79 0.84 -9.91
N ARG A 360 -21.13 2.13 -9.82
CA ARG A 360 -22.18 2.78 -10.63
C ARG A 360 -21.65 4.06 -11.24
N HIS A 361 -21.92 4.25 -12.52
CA HIS A 361 -21.50 5.44 -13.24
C HIS A 361 -22.06 6.69 -12.56
N HIS A 362 -21.18 7.64 -12.22
CA HIS A 362 -21.52 8.78 -11.38
C HIS A 362 -22.62 9.69 -11.98
N GLU A 363 -22.70 9.79 -13.30
CA GLU A 363 -23.73 10.61 -13.99
C GLU A 363 -25.02 9.83 -14.28
N THR A 364 -24.93 8.55 -14.66
CA THR A 364 -26.06 7.80 -15.21
C THR A 364 -26.67 6.82 -14.20
N GLY A 365 -25.93 6.47 -13.15
CA GLY A 365 -26.30 5.46 -12.16
C GLY A 365 -26.24 4.01 -12.66
N GLU A 366 -25.86 3.80 -13.93
CA GLU A 366 -25.76 2.48 -14.54
C GLU A 366 -24.66 1.64 -13.85
N PRO A 367 -24.92 0.35 -13.56
CA PRO A 367 -23.93 -0.51 -12.95
C PRO A 367 -22.75 -0.76 -13.89
N LEU A 368 -21.59 -1.13 -13.33
CA LEU A 368 -20.47 -1.59 -14.13
C LEU A 368 -20.89 -2.82 -14.95
N PRO A 369 -20.65 -2.86 -16.28
CA PRO A 369 -21.08 -3.98 -17.12
C PRO A 369 -20.52 -5.32 -16.64
N ALA A 370 -21.37 -6.36 -16.62
CA ALA A 370 -21.00 -7.67 -16.08
C ALA A 370 -19.84 -8.34 -16.84
N ASP A 371 -19.72 -8.07 -18.13
CA ASP A 371 -18.61 -8.54 -18.95
C ASP A 371 -17.29 -7.87 -18.54
N VAL A 372 -17.30 -6.57 -18.23
CA VAL A 372 -16.13 -5.85 -17.71
C VAL A 372 -15.72 -6.42 -16.34
N VAL A 373 -16.68 -6.66 -15.45
CA VAL A 373 -16.43 -7.31 -14.14
C VAL A 373 -15.75 -8.67 -14.33
N SER A 374 -16.28 -9.51 -15.21
CA SER A 374 -15.70 -10.83 -15.50
C SER A 374 -14.25 -10.73 -15.97
N ARG A 375 -13.95 -9.78 -16.87
CA ARG A 375 -12.59 -9.55 -17.37
C ARG A 375 -11.66 -9.01 -16.27
N LEU A 376 -12.13 -8.12 -15.39
CA LEU A 376 -11.35 -7.63 -14.24
C LEU A 376 -10.99 -8.78 -13.30
N THR A 377 -11.98 -9.59 -12.88
CA THR A 377 -11.74 -10.75 -12.01
C THR A 377 -10.83 -11.79 -12.67
N GLY A 378 -11.00 -12.02 -13.98
CA GLY A 378 -10.17 -12.96 -14.74
C GLY A 378 -8.74 -12.48 -15.00
N SER A 379 -8.43 -11.20 -14.77
CA SER A 379 -7.12 -10.60 -15.04
C SER A 379 -6.34 -10.25 -13.77
N GLN A 380 -6.71 -10.80 -12.61
CA GLN A 380 -6.00 -10.56 -11.35
C GLN A 380 -4.52 -10.93 -11.38
N ALA A 381 -4.12 -11.94 -12.18
CA ALA A 381 -2.72 -12.32 -12.35
C ALA A 381 -1.97 -11.47 -13.41
N PHE A 382 -2.65 -10.52 -14.07
CA PHE A 382 -2.03 -9.68 -15.10
C PHE A 382 -1.07 -8.67 -14.48
N ASN A 383 0.15 -8.59 -15.01
CA ASN A 383 1.21 -7.69 -14.54
C ASN A 383 1.73 -8.01 -13.12
N GLU A 384 1.42 -9.20 -12.59
CA GLU A 384 1.93 -9.68 -11.30
C GLU A 384 3.43 -9.97 -11.33
N GLY A 385 4.03 -10.22 -12.50
CA GLY A 385 5.48 -10.30 -12.63
C GLY A 385 6.15 -9.01 -12.17
N PHE A 386 5.73 -7.87 -12.70
CA PHE A 386 6.16 -6.55 -12.26
C PHE A 386 5.78 -6.29 -10.80
N ALA A 387 4.49 -6.38 -10.46
CA ALA A 387 3.97 -5.95 -9.16
C ALA A 387 4.60 -6.78 -8.01
N THR A 388 4.72 -8.09 -8.20
CA THR A 388 5.41 -8.97 -7.24
C THR A 388 6.91 -8.66 -7.20
N SER A 389 7.57 -8.46 -8.34
CA SER A 389 9.02 -8.22 -8.38
C SER A 389 9.43 -6.91 -7.72
N GLU A 390 8.75 -5.78 -8.00
CA GLU A 390 9.10 -4.50 -7.38
C GLU A 390 8.89 -4.53 -5.85
N TYR A 391 7.87 -5.24 -5.39
CA TYR A 391 7.57 -5.45 -3.97
C TYR A 391 8.63 -6.35 -3.31
N LEU A 392 8.93 -7.52 -3.87
CA LEU A 392 9.91 -8.46 -3.31
C LEU A 392 11.32 -7.85 -3.29
N ALA A 393 11.66 -7.04 -4.30
CA ALA A 393 12.87 -6.25 -4.33
C ALA A 393 12.96 -5.31 -3.12
N ALA A 394 11.88 -4.57 -2.81
CA ALA A 394 11.84 -3.69 -1.63
C ALA A 394 11.91 -4.47 -0.31
N ALA A 395 11.16 -5.58 -0.19
CA ALA A 395 11.18 -6.44 1.00
C ALA A 395 12.57 -7.04 1.24
N TRP A 396 13.26 -7.44 0.18
CA TRP A 396 14.62 -7.95 0.29
C TRP A 396 15.63 -6.85 0.62
N LEU A 397 15.51 -5.64 0.05
CA LEU A 397 16.37 -4.51 0.43
C LEU A 397 16.26 -4.19 1.92
N ASP A 398 15.05 -4.21 2.47
CA ASP A 398 14.84 -4.07 3.92
C ASP A 398 15.59 -5.15 4.72
N GLN A 399 15.39 -6.42 4.38
CA GLN A 399 16.05 -7.53 5.07
C GLN A 399 17.58 -7.47 4.93
N ALA A 400 18.09 -7.18 3.74
CA ALA A 400 19.51 -7.08 3.47
C ALA A 400 20.17 -6.01 4.34
N TRP A 401 19.59 -4.80 4.43
CA TRP A 401 20.11 -3.74 5.30
C TRP A 401 20.14 -4.15 6.77
N HIS A 402 19.09 -4.81 7.25
CA HIS A 402 18.93 -5.13 8.67
C HIS A 402 19.53 -6.46 9.09
N SER A 403 20.01 -7.27 8.15
CA SER A 403 20.72 -8.52 8.42
C SER A 403 22.22 -8.30 8.66
N LEU A 404 22.74 -7.10 8.39
CA LEU A 404 24.13 -6.75 8.65
C LEU A 404 24.45 -6.81 10.15
N SER A 405 25.58 -7.41 10.49
CA SER A 405 26.25 -7.23 11.78
C SER A 405 26.72 -5.77 11.95
N ALA A 406 27.10 -5.37 13.16
CA ALA A 406 27.58 -3.99 13.37
C ALA A 406 28.87 -3.70 12.58
N ALA A 407 29.74 -4.71 12.43
CA ALA A 407 30.96 -4.59 11.64
C ALA A 407 30.68 -4.42 10.14
N GLU A 408 29.75 -5.19 9.58
CA GLU A 408 29.35 -5.08 8.18
C GLU A 408 28.64 -3.75 7.90
N ALA A 409 27.70 -3.34 8.77
CA ALA A 409 27.01 -2.05 8.67
C ALA A 409 27.99 -0.87 8.72
N ALA A 410 29.05 -0.96 9.52
CA ALA A 410 30.10 0.06 9.58
C ALA A 410 30.94 0.13 8.28
N ALA A 411 31.09 -1.00 7.58
CA ALA A 411 31.87 -1.09 6.35
C ALA A 411 31.13 -0.56 5.10
N VAL A 412 29.79 -0.52 5.12
CA VAL A 412 29.00 0.03 4.00
C VAL A 412 29.12 1.56 3.95
N THR A 413 29.57 2.08 2.82
CA THR A 413 29.68 3.53 2.55
C THR A 413 28.94 3.99 1.30
N ASP A 414 28.51 3.06 0.43
CA ASP A 414 27.82 3.37 -0.83
C ASP A 414 26.46 2.65 -0.85
N VAL A 415 25.39 3.44 -0.68
CA VAL A 415 24.00 2.98 -0.69
C VAL A 415 23.64 2.33 -2.03
N ALA A 416 24.04 2.92 -3.15
CA ALA A 416 23.65 2.43 -4.47
C ALA A 416 24.37 1.13 -4.82
N ALA A 417 25.65 1.00 -4.42
CA ALA A 417 26.37 -0.27 -4.58
C ALA A 417 25.76 -1.39 -3.72
N PHE A 418 25.37 -1.08 -2.48
CA PHE A 418 24.68 -2.02 -1.60
C PHE A 418 23.36 -2.50 -2.21
N GLU A 419 22.50 -1.58 -2.65
CA GLU A 419 21.21 -1.93 -3.25
C GLU A 419 21.37 -2.83 -4.47
N ARG A 420 22.28 -2.50 -5.39
CA ARG A 420 22.53 -3.32 -6.58
C ARG A 420 22.96 -4.74 -6.20
N ALA A 421 23.85 -4.88 -5.22
CA ALA A 421 24.32 -6.19 -4.78
C ALA A 421 23.19 -7.01 -4.15
N ALA A 422 22.38 -6.40 -3.29
CA ALA A 422 21.24 -7.05 -2.64
C ALA A 422 20.18 -7.48 -3.67
N LEU A 423 19.82 -6.63 -4.63
CA LEU A 423 18.85 -6.97 -5.66
C LEU A 423 19.35 -8.08 -6.60
N ALA A 424 20.64 -8.07 -6.94
CA ALA A 424 21.24 -9.14 -7.74
C ALA A 424 21.25 -10.48 -7.00
N GLU A 425 21.45 -10.46 -5.68
CA GLU A 425 21.45 -11.66 -4.84
C GLU A 425 20.13 -12.44 -4.91
N ILE A 426 19.00 -11.73 -4.91
CA ILE A 426 17.66 -12.32 -5.01
C ILE A 426 17.18 -12.48 -6.48
N GLY A 427 17.99 -12.07 -7.46
CA GLY A 427 17.68 -12.17 -8.89
C GLY A 427 16.62 -11.18 -9.37
N LEU A 428 16.50 -10.03 -8.72
CA LEU A 428 15.53 -8.96 -9.01
C LEU A 428 16.23 -7.64 -9.41
N ASP A 429 17.48 -7.69 -9.89
CA ASP A 429 18.21 -6.57 -10.45
C ASP A 429 17.79 -6.27 -11.91
N ASN A 430 16.49 -6.02 -12.12
CA ASN A 430 15.95 -5.67 -13.43
C ASN A 430 15.78 -4.14 -13.55
N PRO A 431 16.47 -3.46 -14.48
CA PRO A 431 16.34 -2.00 -14.65
C PRO A 431 14.95 -1.57 -15.12
N LEU A 432 14.16 -2.45 -15.75
CA LEU A 432 12.78 -2.17 -16.17
C LEU A 432 11.79 -2.22 -15.00
N VAL A 433 12.11 -3.00 -13.96
CA VAL A 433 11.28 -3.19 -12.77
C VAL A 433 12.07 -2.71 -11.55
N PRO A 434 12.21 -1.38 -11.36
CA PRO A 434 12.89 -0.86 -10.19
C PRO A 434 12.15 -1.29 -8.92
N THR A 435 12.88 -1.43 -7.81
CA THR A 435 12.26 -1.68 -6.50
C THR A 435 11.15 -0.67 -6.20
N ARG A 436 10.09 -1.11 -5.53
CA ARG A 436 8.94 -0.26 -5.14
C ARG A 436 9.37 0.93 -4.28
N TYR A 437 10.44 0.75 -3.50
CA TYR A 437 11.11 1.81 -2.75
C TYR A 437 12.63 1.62 -2.75
N SER A 438 13.39 2.59 -3.26
CA SER A 438 14.83 2.70 -2.96
C SER A 438 15.04 3.25 -1.56
N SER A 439 16.17 2.91 -0.94
CA SER A 439 16.44 3.10 0.49
C SER A 439 16.27 4.55 0.95
N THR A 440 16.63 5.53 0.12
CA THR A 440 16.65 6.96 0.47
C THR A 440 15.27 7.61 0.54
N TYR A 441 14.24 6.93 0.04
CA TYR A 441 12.83 7.29 0.20
C TYR A 441 11.98 6.15 0.76
N PHE A 442 12.60 5.12 1.35
CA PHE A 442 11.90 3.98 1.92
C PHE A 442 11.35 4.29 3.32
N ALA A 443 10.32 5.15 3.36
CA ALA A 443 9.75 5.67 4.60
C ALA A 443 9.29 4.57 5.57
N HIS A 444 8.72 3.47 5.06
CA HIS A 444 8.26 2.33 5.88
C HIS A 444 9.36 1.82 6.83
N VAL A 445 10.59 1.77 6.34
CA VAL A 445 11.74 1.12 6.97
C VAL A 445 12.59 2.11 7.75
N PHE A 446 12.83 3.32 7.22
CA PHE A 446 13.76 4.28 7.83
C PHE A 446 13.10 5.36 8.70
N SER A 447 11.79 5.59 8.55
CA SER A 447 11.03 6.49 9.43
C SER A 447 9.75 5.87 10.02
N GLY A 448 9.32 4.73 9.48
CA GLY A 448 8.12 4.00 9.90
C GLY A 448 8.43 2.78 10.79
N GLY A 449 7.41 1.94 10.96
CA GLY A 449 7.42 0.78 11.86
C GLY A 449 7.83 -0.55 11.21
N TYR A 450 8.37 -0.56 10.00
CA TYR A 450 8.60 -1.78 9.19
C TYR A 450 10.08 -2.11 8.98
N SER A 451 10.99 -1.56 9.80
CA SER A 451 12.41 -1.95 9.70
C SER A 451 12.61 -3.43 10.00
N ALA A 452 13.24 -4.17 9.08
CA ALA A 452 13.29 -5.63 9.06
C ALA A 452 11.89 -6.30 9.10
N GLY A 453 10.87 -5.61 8.63
CA GLY A 453 9.49 -6.02 8.71
C GLY A 453 8.69 -5.74 7.45
N TYR A 454 9.29 -5.21 6.37
CA TYR A 454 8.52 -4.93 5.15
C TYR A 454 8.06 -6.22 4.44
N TYR A 455 8.64 -7.38 4.77
CA TYR A 455 8.12 -8.68 4.37
C TYR A 455 6.71 -8.98 4.93
N SER A 456 6.25 -8.22 5.92
CA SER A 456 4.95 -8.41 6.59
C SER A 456 3.80 -8.48 5.61
N TYR A 457 3.82 -7.68 4.53
CA TYR A 457 2.72 -7.65 3.57
C TYR A 457 2.52 -8.99 2.88
N ILE A 458 3.57 -9.60 2.32
CA ILE A 458 3.46 -10.90 1.64
C ILE A 458 3.27 -12.05 2.62
N TRP A 459 3.79 -11.91 3.85
CA TRP A 459 3.58 -12.90 4.91
C TRP A 459 2.12 -12.92 5.36
N SER A 460 1.52 -11.75 5.58
CA SER A 460 0.10 -11.58 5.85
C SER A 460 -0.78 -11.99 4.67
N GLU A 461 -0.30 -11.83 3.43
CA GLU A 461 -1.05 -12.20 2.23
C GLU A 461 -1.24 -13.73 2.10
N VAL A 462 -0.37 -14.53 2.72
CA VAL A 462 -0.59 -15.97 2.88
C VAL A 462 -1.85 -16.24 3.70
N LEU A 463 -2.01 -15.54 4.82
CA LEU A 463 -3.17 -15.65 5.70
C LEU A 463 -4.43 -15.12 5.00
N ASP A 464 -4.28 -14.01 4.25
CA ASP A 464 -5.40 -13.39 3.55
C ASP A 464 -5.92 -14.32 2.45
N ALA A 465 -5.05 -14.82 1.57
CA ALA A 465 -5.47 -15.62 0.43
C ALA A 465 -6.18 -16.91 0.86
N ASP A 466 -5.69 -17.51 1.94
CA ASP A 466 -6.31 -18.68 2.57
C ASP A 466 -7.64 -18.34 3.27
N THR A 467 -7.79 -17.12 3.79
CA THR A 467 -9.05 -16.63 4.40
C THR A 467 -10.11 -16.33 3.35
N VAL A 468 -9.73 -15.83 2.16
CA VAL A 468 -10.68 -15.65 1.04
C VAL A 468 -11.29 -16.99 0.62
N GLU A 469 -10.49 -18.06 0.57
CA GLU A 469 -10.99 -19.41 0.34
C GLU A 469 -11.96 -19.84 1.45
N TRP A 470 -11.62 -19.60 2.72
CA TRP A 470 -12.51 -19.90 3.83
C TRP A 470 -13.88 -19.22 3.69
N PHE A 471 -13.92 -17.92 3.34
CA PHE A 471 -15.20 -17.24 3.12
C PHE A 471 -15.98 -17.87 1.97
N THR A 472 -15.30 -18.22 0.88
CA THR A 472 -15.92 -18.89 -0.28
C THR A 472 -16.50 -20.27 0.09
N GLU A 473 -15.75 -21.06 0.85
CA GLU A 473 -16.15 -22.39 1.37
C GLU A 473 -17.37 -22.32 2.31
N ASN A 474 -17.56 -21.19 2.99
CA ASN A 474 -18.58 -21.02 4.04
C ASN A 474 -19.75 -20.11 3.61
N GLY A 475 -19.98 -19.95 2.30
CA GLY A 475 -21.15 -19.23 1.78
C GLY A 475 -21.00 -17.71 1.69
N GLY A 476 -19.79 -17.18 1.84
CA GLY A 476 -19.44 -15.81 1.47
C GLY A 476 -19.82 -14.73 2.48
N LEU A 477 -20.32 -13.60 1.98
CA LEU A 477 -20.70 -12.42 2.75
C LEU A 477 -21.96 -12.69 3.60
N THR A 478 -21.79 -13.33 4.74
CA THR A 478 -22.87 -13.64 5.68
C THR A 478 -22.57 -13.09 7.07
N ARG A 479 -23.64 -12.77 7.82
CA ARG A 479 -23.50 -12.27 9.19
C ARG A 479 -22.83 -13.28 10.12
N GLU A 480 -23.13 -14.57 9.95
CA GLU A 480 -22.52 -15.65 10.73
C GLU A 480 -21.00 -15.72 10.51
N ASN A 481 -20.56 -15.62 9.25
CA ASN A 481 -19.14 -15.63 8.92
C ASN A 481 -18.41 -14.41 9.50
N GLY A 482 -19.04 -13.23 9.43
CA GLY A 482 -18.50 -12.02 10.03
C GLY A 482 -18.44 -12.04 11.56
N ASP A 483 -19.46 -12.58 12.24
CA ASP A 483 -19.43 -12.76 13.69
C ASP A 483 -18.34 -13.75 14.12
N ARG A 484 -18.09 -14.81 13.33
CA ARG A 484 -16.96 -15.72 13.55
C ARG A 484 -15.63 -15.02 13.36
N PHE A 485 -15.41 -14.32 12.25
CA PHE A 485 -14.16 -13.60 11.98
C PHE A 485 -13.90 -12.50 13.04
N ARG A 486 -14.95 -11.75 13.40
CA ARG A 486 -14.92 -10.76 14.48
C ARG A 486 -14.56 -11.40 15.82
N SER A 487 -15.21 -12.48 16.24
CA SER A 487 -14.98 -13.05 17.59
C SER A 487 -13.68 -13.83 17.73
N ARG A 488 -13.16 -14.40 16.64
CA ARG A 488 -11.98 -15.29 16.66
C ARG A 488 -10.68 -14.60 16.26
N LEU A 489 -10.76 -13.52 15.48
CA LEU A 489 -9.60 -12.82 14.93
C LEU A 489 -9.59 -11.33 15.26
N LEU A 490 -10.45 -10.52 14.63
CA LEU A 490 -10.37 -9.06 14.78
C LEU A 490 -10.62 -8.60 16.23
N GLY A 491 -11.55 -9.26 16.91
CA GLY A 491 -12.00 -8.91 18.25
C GLY A 491 -10.99 -9.22 19.35
N VAL A 492 -10.04 -10.12 19.10
CA VAL A 492 -9.04 -10.51 20.12
C VAL A 492 -7.86 -9.55 20.21
N GLY A 493 -7.65 -8.69 19.20
CA GLY A 493 -6.48 -7.80 19.13
C GLY A 493 -5.17 -8.55 19.42
N GLY A 494 -4.27 -7.93 20.18
CA GLY A 494 -3.03 -8.56 20.65
C GLY A 494 -3.16 -9.50 21.85
N SER A 495 -4.38 -9.84 22.30
CA SER A 495 -4.58 -10.59 23.55
C SER A 495 -4.42 -12.10 23.42
N LYS A 496 -4.27 -12.61 22.19
CA LYS A 496 -4.06 -14.03 21.86
C LYS A 496 -2.91 -14.15 20.86
N ASP A 497 -2.20 -15.27 20.87
CA ASP A 497 -1.24 -15.57 19.81
C ASP A 497 -1.95 -15.53 18.45
N PRO A 498 -1.47 -14.75 17.46
CA PRO A 498 -2.18 -14.55 16.20
C PRO A 498 -2.27 -15.82 15.35
N LEU A 499 -1.29 -16.71 15.40
CA LEU A 499 -1.35 -17.98 14.66
C LEU A 499 -2.32 -18.96 15.32
N GLU A 500 -2.40 -18.98 16.66
CA GLU A 500 -3.45 -19.72 17.37
C GLU A 500 -4.85 -19.13 17.12
N ALA A 501 -4.98 -17.81 17.05
CA ALA A 501 -6.22 -17.15 16.68
C ALA A 501 -6.64 -17.52 15.24
N TYR A 502 -5.67 -17.54 14.32
CA TYR A 502 -5.88 -17.98 12.94
C TYR A 502 -6.35 -19.43 12.87
N ARG A 503 -5.67 -20.37 13.56
CA ARG A 503 -6.10 -21.78 13.61
C ARG A 503 -7.50 -21.95 14.19
N ASP A 504 -7.85 -21.21 15.24
CA ASP A 504 -9.20 -21.25 15.84
C ASP A 504 -10.27 -20.77 14.85
N PHE A 505 -9.96 -19.74 14.04
CA PHE A 505 -10.83 -19.28 12.98
C PHE A 505 -10.90 -20.24 11.78
N ARG A 506 -9.75 -20.56 11.17
CA ARG A 506 -9.61 -21.30 9.91
C ARG A 506 -9.86 -22.80 10.07
N GLY A 507 -9.53 -23.36 11.24
CA GLY A 507 -9.55 -24.80 11.53
C GLY A 507 -8.24 -25.53 11.20
N ARG A 508 -7.26 -24.84 10.60
CA ARG A 508 -5.92 -25.34 10.26
C ARG A 508 -4.93 -24.18 10.16
N ASP A 509 -3.64 -24.49 9.98
CA ASP A 509 -2.63 -23.51 9.55
C ASP A 509 -2.93 -22.98 8.14
N ALA A 510 -2.44 -21.79 7.82
CA ALA A 510 -2.57 -21.21 6.49
C ALA A 510 -1.70 -21.95 5.46
N GLU A 511 -2.20 -22.05 4.23
CA GLU A 511 -1.49 -22.67 3.12
C GLU A 511 -1.00 -21.57 2.15
N VAL A 512 0.18 -21.75 1.56
CA VAL A 512 0.76 -20.78 0.62
C VAL A 512 0.20 -20.91 -0.81
N ALA A 513 -0.41 -22.04 -1.14
CA ALA A 513 -0.90 -22.33 -2.49
C ALA A 513 -1.91 -21.29 -3.03
N PRO A 514 -2.87 -20.78 -2.23
CA PRO A 514 -3.81 -19.75 -2.67
C PRO A 514 -3.10 -18.44 -3.08
N LEU A 515 -2.09 -18.03 -2.33
CA LEU A 515 -1.26 -16.86 -2.66
C LEU A 515 -0.51 -17.06 -3.98
N LEU A 516 0.11 -18.23 -4.18
CA LEU A 516 0.83 -18.55 -5.42
C LEU A 516 -0.11 -18.51 -6.63
N ALA A 517 -1.34 -19.02 -6.48
CA ALA A 517 -2.34 -18.99 -7.54
C ALA A 517 -2.78 -17.55 -7.85
N ARG A 518 -3.08 -16.74 -6.81
CA ARG A 518 -3.48 -15.34 -6.95
C ARG A 518 -2.43 -14.51 -7.69
N ARG A 519 -1.16 -14.69 -7.35
CA ARG A 519 -0.03 -13.94 -7.95
C ARG A 519 0.51 -14.55 -9.25
N GLY A 520 -0.11 -15.62 -9.77
CA GLY A 520 0.36 -16.30 -10.99
C GLY A 520 1.77 -16.90 -10.85
N LEU A 521 2.15 -17.37 -9.66
CA LEU A 521 3.49 -17.88 -9.32
C LEU A 521 3.55 -19.42 -9.25
N THR A 522 2.56 -20.12 -9.81
CA THR A 522 2.45 -21.60 -9.76
C THR A 522 3.29 -22.34 -10.80
N GLY A 523 3.90 -21.62 -11.76
CA GLY A 523 4.64 -22.19 -12.91
C GLY A 523 6.15 -22.11 -12.83
#